data_AF-A0A2S1SI52-F1
#
_entry.id   AF-A0A2S1SI52-F1
#
_cell.length_a   1.000
_cell.length_b   1.000
_cell.length_c   1.000
_cell.angle_alpha   90.00
_cell.angle_beta   90.00
_cell.angle_gamma   90.00
#
_symmetry.space_group_name_H-M   'P 1'
#
loop_
_entity.id
_entity.type
_entity.pdbx_description
1 polymer ?
#
loop_
_entity_poly.entity_id
_entity_poly.type
_entity_poly.pdbx_seq_one_letter_code
_entity_poly.pdbx_strand_id
1 'polypeptide(L)'
;MTIQNPLKMKKHITIAAASIFSLMLLGSCKNESKDIEDAKDDVIEARQDEQIAKEQADAAQTDSVSDYARLKAETNKLIADNKTRIAEFKVKLKTESAANQAKFEKQIDKLEAKNEELQKDLDNWANKGKERWDAFKERVQKSVDDVNKDIDDYKKEHNY
;
A
#
# COMPACT_ATOMS: atom_id res chain seq x y z
N MET A 1 -26.52 76.38 5.67
CA MET A 1 -26.86 75.56 6.85
C MET A 1 -25.58 74.92 7.35
N THR A 2 -25.18 75.30 8.55
CA THR A 2 -24.35 74.63 9.58
C THR A 2 -23.40 73.47 9.21
N ILE A 3 -22.10 73.76 9.36
CA ILE A 3 -21.02 73.07 10.11
C ILE A 3 -21.27 71.61 10.58
N GLN A 4 -20.33 70.68 10.30
CA GLN A 4 -19.49 69.96 11.30
C GLN A 4 -18.60 68.83 10.69
N ASN A 5 -17.28 69.07 10.73
CA ASN A 5 -16.12 68.23 11.17
C ASN A 5 -16.38 66.86 11.85
N PRO A 6 -15.34 66.02 12.17
CA PRO A 6 -13.93 65.99 11.73
C PRO A 6 -13.32 64.57 11.49
N LEU A 7 -12.09 64.55 10.95
CA LEU A 7 -11.08 63.47 11.07
C LEU A 7 -10.87 63.01 12.53
N LYS A 8 -10.72 61.70 12.79
CA LYS A 8 -9.94 61.16 13.94
C LYS A 8 -9.29 59.80 13.66
N MET A 9 -8.03 59.70 14.10
CA MET A 9 -7.03 58.64 13.88
C MET A 9 -7.19 57.36 14.74
N LYS A 10 -6.58 56.29 14.21
CA LYS A 10 -5.85 55.14 14.83
C LYS A 10 -6.11 54.80 16.31
N LYS A 11 -6.40 53.52 16.55
CA LYS A 11 -6.16 52.85 17.84
C LYS A 11 -5.29 51.61 17.61
N HIS A 12 -4.09 51.63 18.19
CA HIS A 12 -3.23 50.48 18.35
C HIS A 12 -3.75 49.65 19.53
N ILE A 13 -3.88 48.35 19.35
CA ILE A 13 -4.05 47.40 20.45
C ILE A 13 -2.93 46.37 20.32
N THR A 14 -1.84 46.65 21.03
CA THR A 14 -0.80 45.68 21.37
C THR A 14 -1.38 44.77 22.44
N ILE A 15 -1.53 43.47 22.20
CA ILE A 15 -1.80 42.48 23.25
C ILE A 15 -0.74 41.39 23.23
N ALA A 16 -0.16 41.25 24.41
CA ALA A 16 0.93 40.41 24.88
C ALA A 16 1.02 38.98 24.34
N ALA A 17 2.28 38.54 24.20
CA ALA A 17 2.66 37.15 24.20
C ALA A 17 2.18 36.45 25.49
N ALA A 18 1.49 35.33 25.32
CA ALA A 18 1.35 34.30 26.33
C ALA A 18 1.75 32.96 25.69
N SER A 19 3.04 32.68 25.74
CA SER A 19 3.57 31.32 25.64
C SER A 19 3.03 30.50 26.80
N ILE A 20 2.39 29.38 26.48
CA ILE A 20 2.39 28.05 27.12
C ILE A 20 1.15 27.36 26.56
N PHE A 21 1.33 26.52 25.54
CA PHE A 21 0.47 25.35 25.40
C PHE A 21 1.34 24.12 25.56
N SER A 22 0.97 23.36 26.58
CA SER A 22 1.70 22.29 27.18
C SER A 22 2.10 21.22 26.18
N LEU A 23 3.34 20.76 26.35
CA LEU A 23 3.80 19.46 25.91
C LEU A 23 2.89 18.39 26.55
N MET A 24 1.84 17.98 25.85
CA MET A 24 1.02 16.82 26.17
C MET A 24 0.79 16.03 24.88
N LEU A 25 1.76 15.19 24.52
CA LEU A 25 1.56 14.06 23.61
C LEU A 25 1.80 12.73 24.36
N LEU A 26 1.35 12.65 25.61
CA LEU A 26 1.19 11.35 26.28
C LEU A 26 -0.28 10.95 26.16
N GLY A 27 -0.62 10.35 25.02
CA GLY A 27 -2.00 9.98 24.75
C GLY A 27 -2.19 9.17 23.47
N SER A 28 -1.45 8.09 23.25
CA SER A 28 -1.94 7.04 22.35
C SER A 28 -1.30 5.65 22.54
N CYS A 29 -1.03 5.19 23.77
CA CYS A 29 -0.66 3.79 24.02
C CYS A 29 -1.87 2.92 24.43
N LYS A 30 -3.12 3.36 24.18
CA LYS A 30 -4.33 2.65 24.62
C LYS A 30 -5.05 1.86 23.53
N ASN A 31 -4.67 2.02 22.25
CA ASN A 31 -5.30 1.34 21.10
C ASN A 31 -4.37 0.38 20.35
N GLU A 32 -3.08 0.34 20.67
CA GLU A 32 -2.07 -0.47 19.97
C GLU A 32 -2.44 -1.97 19.90
N SER A 33 -3.04 -2.51 20.97
CA SER A 33 -3.48 -3.91 21.01
C SER A 33 -4.59 -4.21 20.00
N LYS A 34 -5.57 -3.31 19.88
CA LYS A 34 -6.69 -3.46 18.94
C LYS A 34 -6.20 -3.28 17.50
N ASP A 35 -5.31 -2.32 17.28
CA ASP A 35 -4.72 -2.10 15.96
C ASP A 35 -3.91 -3.34 15.51
N ILE A 36 -3.15 -3.97 16.40
CA ILE A 36 -2.41 -5.20 16.08
C ILE A 36 -3.36 -6.37 15.77
N GLU A 37 -4.46 -6.50 16.50
CA GLU A 37 -5.48 -7.53 16.27
C GLU A 37 -6.14 -7.36 14.90
N ASP A 38 -6.62 -6.15 14.58
CA ASP A 38 -7.21 -5.84 13.28
C ASP A 38 -6.21 -6.14 12.13
N ALA A 39 -4.91 -5.83 12.30
CA ALA A 39 -3.89 -6.17 11.30
C ALA A 39 -3.59 -7.68 11.18
N LYS A 40 -3.82 -8.47 12.22
CA LYS A 40 -3.71 -9.93 12.15
C LYS A 40 -4.90 -10.53 11.41
N ASP A 41 -6.09 -9.95 11.57
CA ASP A 41 -7.26 -10.35 10.80
C ASP A 41 -7.06 -10.08 9.30
N ASP A 42 -6.49 -8.92 8.93
CA ASP A 42 -6.08 -8.64 7.55
C ASP A 42 -5.13 -9.71 6.97
N VAL A 43 -4.23 -10.27 7.80
CA VAL A 43 -3.34 -11.37 7.37
C VAL A 43 -4.13 -12.66 7.13
N ILE A 44 -5.12 -12.96 7.96
CA ILE A 44 -5.96 -14.16 7.80
C ILE A 44 -6.76 -14.06 6.51
N GLU A 45 -7.40 -12.92 6.26
CA GLU A 45 -8.16 -12.67 5.02
C GLU A 45 -7.24 -12.76 3.80
N ALA A 46 -6.09 -12.09 3.83
CA ALA A 46 -5.14 -12.14 2.71
C ALA A 46 -4.65 -13.56 2.42
N ARG A 47 -4.42 -14.40 3.44
CA ARG A 47 -4.05 -15.81 3.27
C ARG A 47 -5.15 -16.66 2.66
N GLN A 48 -6.42 -16.37 2.97
CA GLN A 48 -7.55 -17.06 2.34
C GLN A 48 -7.64 -16.70 0.86
N ASP A 49 -7.51 -15.41 0.53
CA ASP A 49 -7.47 -14.93 -0.85
C ASP A 49 -6.28 -15.54 -1.62
N GLU A 50 -5.10 -15.61 -0.99
CA GLU A 50 -3.90 -16.26 -1.54
C GLU A 50 -4.17 -17.73 -1.87
N GLN A 51 -4.78 -18.48 -0.94
CA GLN A 51 -5.10 -19.88 -1.16
C GLN A 51 -6.07 -20.05 -2.35
N ILE A 52 -7.14 -19.24 -2.40
CA ILE A 52 -8.12 -19.29 -3.49
C ILE A 52 -7.44 -18.96 -4.83
N ALA A 53 -6.62 -17.92 -4.88
CA ALA A 53 -5.91 -17.53 -6.09
C ALA A 53 -4.90 -18.60 -6.56
N LYS A 54 -4.26 -19.29 -5.61
CA LYS A 54 -3.36 -20.40 -5.89
C LYS A 54 -4.11 -21.60 -6.49
N GLU A 55 -5.24 -21.99 -5.90
CA GLU A 55 -6.07 -23.08 -6.44
C GLU A 55 -6.56 -22.76 -7.86
N GLN A 56 -6.96 -21.51 -8.12
CA GLN A 56 -7.33 -21.06 -9.47
C GLN A 56 -6.17 -21.11 -10.48
N ALA A 57 -4.98 -20.71 -10.06
CA ALA A 57 -3.79 -20.77 -10.91
C ALA A 57 -3.39 -22.22 -11.22
N ASP A 58 -3.40 -23.09 -10.21
CA ASP A 58 -3.07 -24.51 -10.37
C ASP A 58 -4.09 -25.19 -11.31
N ALA A 59 -5.39 -24.89 -11.17
CA ALA A 59 -6.43 -25.37 -12.09
C ALA A 59 -6.23 -24.85 -13.54
N ALA A 60 -5.90 -23.58 -13.70
CA ALA A 60 -5.61 -22.99 -15.01
C ALA A 60 -4.35 -23.56 -15.68
N GLN A 61 -3.45 -24.18 -14.92
CA GLN A 61 -2.28 -24.86 -15.45
C GLN A 61 -2.60 -26.27 -15.96
N THR A 62 -3.55 -26.96 -15.33
CA THR A 62 -3.94 -28.34 -15.69
C THR A 62 -5.05 -28.41 -16.74
N ASP A 63 -5.86 -27.35 -16.84
CA ASP A 63 -6.99 -27.29 -17.77
C ASP A 63 -6.56 -26.75 -19.14
N SER A 64 -7.28 -27.15 -20.20
CA SER A 64 -7.12 -26.55 -21.55
C SER A 64 -7.77 -25.16 -21.64
N VAL A 65 -7.34 -24.23 -20.80
CA VAL A 65 -7.74 -22.81 -20.85
C VAL A 65 -6.85 -22.01 -21.80
N SER A 66 -7.28 -20.82 -22.19
CA SER A 66 -6.49 -19.94 -23.05
C SER A 66 -5.22 -19.44 -22.34
N ASP A 67 -4.18 -19.10 -23.11
CA ASP A 67 -2.95 -18.52 -22.56
C ASP A 67 -3.22 -17.25 -21.73
N TYR A 68 -4.23 -16.47 -22.11
CA TYR A 68 -4.69 -15.31 -21.34
C TYR A 68 -5.30 -15.69 -19.99
N ALA A 69 -6.18 -16.70 -19.96
CA ALA A 69 -6.77 -17.17 -18.73
C ALA A 69 -5.70 -17.69 -17.76
N ARG A 70 -4.70 -18.41 -18.26
CA ARG A 70 -3.55 -18.87 -17.46
C ARG A 70 -2.73 -17.69 -16.92
N LEU A 71 -2.31 -16.76 -17.78
CA LEU A 71 -1.55 -15.58 -17.36
C LEU A 71 -2.31 -14.75 -16.31
N LYS A 72 -3.63 -14.58 -16.48
CA LYS A 72 -4.48 -13.86 -15.52
C LYS A 72 -4.52 -14.57 -14.18
N ALA A 73 -4.68 -15.89 -14.16
CA ALA A 73 -4.72 -16.66 -12.92
C ALA A 73 -3.37 -16.62 -12.19
N GLU A 74 -2.26 -16.80 -12.91
CA GLU A 74 -0.90 -16.71 -12.35
C GLU A 74 -0.59 -15.31 -11.80
N THR A 75 -1.01 -14.26 -12.51
CA THR A 75 -0.83 -12.86 -12.07
C THR A 75 -1.67 -12.56 -10.82
N ASN A 76 -2.94 -13.02 -10.78
CA ASN A 76 -3.80 -12.86 -9.61
C ASN A 76 -3.24 -13.57 -8.38
N LYS A 77 -2.67 -14.77 -8.56
CA LYS A 77 -1.96 -15.47 -7.50
C LYS A 77 -0.80 -14.64 -6.96
N LEU A 78 0.05 -14.08 -7.83
CA LEU A 78 1.14 -13.21 -7.38
C LEU A 78 0.62 -11.98 -6.61
N ILE A 79 -0.43 -11.32 -7.10
CA ILE A 79 -1.04 -10.18 -6.41
C ILE A 79 -1.52 -10.61 -5.01
N ALA A 80 -2.14 -11.78 -4.88
CA ALA A 80 -2.61 -12.30 -3.60
C ALA A 80 -1.45 -12.64 -2.65
N ASP A 81 -0.41 -13.34 -3.12
CA ASP A 81 0.83 -13.58 -2.35
C ASP A 81 1.43 -12.26 -1.82
N ASN A 82 1.42 -11.20 -2.65
CA ASN A 82 1.93 -9.89 -2.25
C ASN A 82 1.05 -9.22 -1.21
N LYS A 83 -0.27 -9.31 -1.33
CA LYS A 83 -1.21 -8.81 -0.32
C LYS A 83 -0.99 -9.48 1.04
N THR A 84 -0.80 -10.79 1.08
CA THR A 84 -0.44 -11.51 2.31
C THR A 84 0.82 -10.94 2.93
N ARG A 85 1.88 -10.76 2.14
CA ARG A 85 3.16 -10.22 2.63
C ARG A 85 3.02 -8.78 3.12
N ILE A 86 2.27 -7.94 2.42
CA ILE A 86 1.98 -6.57 2.84
C ILE A 86 1.24 -6.58 4.19
N ALA A 87 0.23 -7.43 4.36
CA ALA A 87 -0.49 -7.55 5.62
C ALA A 87 0.44 -7.99 6.76
N GLU A 88 1.31 -8.96 6.52
CA GLU A 88 2.32 -9.40 7.50
C GLU A 88 3.31 -8.29 7.85
N PHE A 89 3.72 -7.48 6.87
CA PHE A 89 4.58 -6.32 7.10
C PHE A 89 3.87 -5.25 7.91
N LYS A 90 2.59 -4.97 7.63
CA LYS A 90 1.77 -4.04 8.41
C LYS A 90 1.66 -4.47 9.88
N VAL A 91 1.62 -5.77 10.17
CA VAL A 91 1.69 -6.28 11.56
C VAL A 91 3.05 -6.01 12.19
N LYS A 92 4.15 -6.37 11.50
CA LYS A 92 5.52 -6.18 12.03
C LYS A 92 5.84 -4.72 12.31
N LEU A 93 5.41 -3.82 11.41
CA LEU A 93 5.63 -2.39 11.49
C LEU A 93 5.18 -1.78 12.84
N LYS A 94 4.10 -2.33 13.42
CA LYS A 94 3.55 -1.89 14.71
C LYS A 94 4.47 -2.18 15.89
N THR A 95 5.44 -3.09 15.74
CA THR A 95 6.37 -3.50 16.80
C THR A 95 7.83 -3.09 16.54
N GLU A 96 8.08 -2.35 15.46
CA GLU A 96 9.42 -2.08 14.95
C GLU A 96 9.97 -0.72 15.37
N SER A 97 11.30 -0.57 15.25
CA SER A 97 11.95 0.72 15.48
C SER A 97 11.59 1.74 14.39
N ALA A 98 11.58 3.04 14.71
CA ALA A 98 11.25 4.10 13.75
C ALA A 98 12.09 4.07 12.46
N ALA A 99 13.37 3.66 12.56
CA ALA A 99 14.23 3.51 11.40
C ALA A 99 13.83 2.33 10.50
N ASN A 100 13.30 1.26 11.08
CA ASN A 100 12.78 0.11 10.34
C ASN A 100 11.38 0.36 9.80
N GLN A 101 10.54 1.10 10.54
CA GLN A 101 9.20 1.50 10.09
C GLN A 101 9.26 2.25 8.75
N ALA A 102 10.12 3.26 8.61
CA ALA A 102 10.26 4.00 7.36
C ALA A 102 10.73 3.12 6.18
N LYS A 103 11.55 2.10 6.44
CA LYS A 103 11.97 1.14 5.41
C LYS A 103 10.81 0.22 5.01
N PHE A 104 10.03 -0.25 5.98
CA PHE A 104 8.88 -1.12 5.74
C PHE A 104 7.74 -0.40 5.04
N GLU A 105 7.44 0.85 5.41
CA GLU A 105 6.47 1.71 4.71
C GLU A 105 6.84 1.86 3.23
N LYS A 106 8.09 2.24 2.93
CA LYS A 106 8.55 2.37 1.55
C LYS A 106 8.43 1.07 0.75
N GLN A 107 8.69 -0.07 1.40
CA GLN A 107 8.56 -1.38 0.76
C GLN A 107 7.10 -1.76 0.52
N ILE A 108 6.22 -1.45 1.47
CA ILE A 108 4.76 -1.62 1.32
C ILE A 108 4.26 -0.79 0.15
N ASP A 109 4.58 0.50 0.10
CA ASP A 109 4.17 1.40 -1.00
C ASP A 109 4.62 0.88 -2.37
N LYS A 110 5.86 0.38 -2.46
CA LYS A 110 6.40 -0.20 -3.69
C LYS A 110 5.63 -1.44 -4.12
N LEU A 111 5.30 -2.33 -3.18
CA LEU A 111 4.57 -3.57 -3.46
C LEU A 111 3.10 -3.29 -3.80
N GLU A 112 2.46 -2.33 -3.13
CA GLU A 112 1.10 -1.87 -3.44
C GLU A 112 1.03 -1.27 -4.85
N ALA A 113 1.96 -0.37 -5.19
CA ALA A 113 2.03 0.22 -6.53
C ALA A 113 2.23 -0.83 -7.64
N LYS A 114 3.07 -1.85 -7.38
CA LYS A 114 3.28 -2.95 -8.33
C LYS A 114 2.03 -3.84 -8.48
N ASN A 115 1.31 -4.11 -7.39
CA ASN A 115 0.04 -4.84 -7.47
C ASN A 115 -1.00 -4.07 -8.30
N GLU A 116 -1.10 -2.75 -8.11
CA GLU A 116 -1.98 -1.89 -8.90
C GLU A 116 -1.59 -1.88 -10.39
N GLU A 117 -0.29 -1.82 -10.69
CA GLU A 117 0.21 -1.88 -12.07
C GLU A 117 -0.16 -3.21 -12.74
N LEU A 118 0.07 -4.34 -12.06
CA LEU A 118 -0.30 -5.67 -12.56
C LEU A 118 -1.81 -5.79 -12.81
N GLN A 119 -2.63 -5.35 -11.85
CA GLN A 119 -4.09 -5.36 -11.99
C GLN A 119 -4.54 -4.52 -13.18
N LYS A 120 -3.97 -3.31 -13.30
CA LYS A 120 -4.25 -2.39 -14.40
C LYS A 120 -3.82 -2.98 -15.75
N ASP A 121 -2.73 -3.72 -15.81
CA ASP A 121 -2.25 -4.37 -17.02
C ASP A 121 -3.19 -5.49 -17.46
N LEU A 122 -3.68 -6.31 -16.52
CA LEU A 122 -4.72 -7.31 -16.79
C LEU A 122 -6.03 -6.67 -17.29
N ASP A 123 -6.49 -5.60 -16.65
CA ASP A 123 -7.76 -4.95 -16.97
C ASP A 123 -7.71 -4.21 -18.32
N ASN A 124 -6.57 -3.61 -18.65
CA ASN A 124 -6.39 -2.87 -19.89
C ASN A 124 -6.21 -3.76 -21.12
N TRP A 125 -5.84 -5.04 -20.95
CA TRP A 125 -5.72 -5.96 -22.08
C TRP A 125 -7.04 -6.12 -22.85
N ALA A 126 -8.19 -6.15 -22.13
CA ALA A 126 -9.51 -6.22 -22.75
C ALA A 126 -9.83 -5.01 -23.67
N ASN A 127 -9.16 -3.88 -23.45
CA ASN A 127 -9.44 -2.60 -24.14
C ASN A 127 -8.44 -2.23 -25.24
N LYS A 128 -7.36 -3.01 -25.44
CA LYS A 128 -6.30 -2.67 -26.41
C LYS A 128 -6.08 -3.78 -27.41
N GLY A 129 -6.98 -3.88 -28.39
CA GLY A 129 -6.88 -4.77 -29.56
C GLY A 129 -5.68 -4.52 -30.52
N LYS A 130 -4.56 -3.99 -30.03
CA LYS A 130 -3.29 -3.82 -30.76
C LYS A 130 -2.01 -4.06 -29.95
N GLU A 131 -2.09 -4.27 -28.63
CA GLU A 131 -0.90 -4.74 -27.91
C GLU A 131 -0.57 -6.15 -28.43
N ARG A 132 0.63 -6.34 -28.98
CA ARG A 132 1.08 -7.68 -29.34
C ARG A 132 1.14 -8.46 -28.04
N TRP A 133 0.39 -9.56 -27.98
CA TRP A 133 0.34 -10.50 -26.87
C TRP A 133 1.71 -10.76 -26.21
N ASP A 134 2.78 -10.79 -27.00
CA ASP A 134 4.14 -10.96 -26.51
C ASP A 134 4.67 -9.80 -25.67
N ALA A 135 4.41 -8.55 -26.05
CA ALA A 135 4.83 -7.38 -25.27
C ALA A 135 4.08 -7.30 -23.92
N PHE A 136 2.81 -7.71 -23.92
CA PHE A 136 2.02 -7.80 -22.70
C PHE A 136 2.60 -8.84 -21.74
N LYS A 137 2.84 -10.06 -22.23
CA LYS A 137 3.48 -11.14 -21.45
C LYS A 137 4.83 -10.69 -20.89
N GLU A 138 5.68 -10.06 -21.70
CA GLU A 138 7.01 -9.62 -21.29
C GLU A 138 6.93 -8.59 -20.15
N ARG A 139 6.02 -7.61 -20.25
CA ARG A 139 5.81 -6.61 -19.21
C ARG A 139 5.31 -7.24 -17.92
N VAL A 140 4.30 -8.09 -17.98
CA VAL A 140 3.77 -8.79 -16.80
C VAL A 140 4.85 -9.67 -16.17
N GLN A 141 5.61 -10.44 -16.97
CA GLN A 141 6.70 -11.28 -16.48
C GLN A 141 7.81 -10.46 -15.80
N LYS A 142 8.20 -9.32 -16.38
CA LYS A 142 9.18 -8.44 -15.78
C LYS A 142 8.70 -7.90 -14.42
N SER A 143 7.44 -7.47 -14.35
CA SER A 143 6.85 -7.01 -13.09
C SER A 143 6.81 -8.12 -12.04
N VAL A 144 6.51 -9.36 -12.44
CA VAL A 144 6.56 -10.55 -11.57
C VAL A 144 7.98 -10.77 -11.02
N ASP A 145 8.99 -10.76 -11.89
CA ASP A 145 10.39 -10.98 -11.50
C ASP A 145 10.89 -9.89 -10.54
N ASP A 146 10.53 -8.63 -10.82
CA ASP A 146 10.87 -7.49 -9.98
C ASP A 146 10.23 -7.59 -8.60
N VAL A 147 9.00 -8.13 -8.48
CA VAL A 147 8.38 -8.36 -7.17
C VAL A 147 9.07 -9.50 -6.42
N ASN A 148 9.30 -10.65 -7.06
CA ASN A 148 9.96 -11.79 -6.43
C ASN A 148 11.34 -11.41 -5.89
N LYS A 149 12.10 -10.64 -6.68
CA LYS A 149 13.41 -10.12 -6.25
C LYS A 149 13.32 -9.24 -5.00
N ASP A 150 12.36 -8.32 -4.97
CA ASP A 150 12.16 -7.44 -3.83
C ASP A 150 11.85 -8.22 -2.54
N ILE A 151 11.09 -9.31 -2.67
CA ILE A 151 10.74 -10.19 -1.54
C ILE A 151 11.97 -10.96 -1.05
N ASP A 152 12.78 -11.50 -1.96
CA ASP A 152 13.96 -12.26 -1.60
C ASP A 152 15.04 -11.38 -0.96
N ASP A 153 15.23 -10.16 -1.47
CA ASP A 153 16.18 -9.20 -0.91
C ASP A 153 15.74 -8.81 0.52
N TYR A 154 14.44 -8.60 0.75
CA TYR A 154 13.90 -8.38 2.09
C TYR A 154 14.18 -9.56 3.05
N LYS A 155 13.89 -10.80 2.64
CA LYS A 155 14.11 -11.98 3.51
C LYS A 155 15.57 -12.08 3.96
N LYS A 156 16.51 -11.80 3.04
CA LYS A 156 17.95 -11.81 3.34
C LYS A 156 18.35 -10.72 4.31
N GLU A 157 17.84 -9.50 4.15
CA GLU A 157 18.18 -8.36 5.03
C GLU A 157 17.67 -8.56 6.47
N HIS A 158 16.60 -9.32 6.64
CA HIS A 158 15.90 -9.47 7.92
C HIS A 158 15.99 -10.89 8.54
N ASN A 159 16.85 -11.78 8.02
CA ASN A 159 17.04 -13.16 8.51
C ASN A 159 15.71 -13.91 8.72
N TYR A 160 14.84 -13.85 7.72
CA TYR A 160 13.57 -14.58 7.70
C TYR A 160 13.71 -15.98 7.11
#